data_AF-A0A434EIX4-F1
#
_entry.id   AF-A0A434EIX4-F1
#
_cell.length_a   1.000
_cell.length_b   1.000
_cell.length_c   1.000
_cell.angle_alpha   90.00
_cell.angle_beta   90.00
_cell.angle_gamma   90.00
#
_symmetry.space_group_name_H-M   'P 1'
#
loop_
_entity.id
_entity.type
_entity.pdbx_description
1 polymer ?
#
loop_
_entity_poly.entity_id
_entity_poly.type
_entity_poly.pdbx_seq_one_letter_code
_entity_poly.pdbx_strand_id
1 'polypeptide(L)'
;MRICSKLDLLAACLWAGAAVAAVAVSDSLLIRTALGAPMVFLVSGHTVLRAIGVRTGSALQHFVYAVGASLAAGIAGGFALNAAGSLTPLGWALWFWAVTAAAALVAAGRRDTPDLPAWPAPARVRLWQGAAFML
;
A
#
# COMPACT_ATOMS: atom_id res chain seq x y z
N MET A 1 -2.60 20.93 6.50
CA MET A 1 -2.66 19.53 5.98
C MET A 1 -3.63 19.54 4.81
N ARG A 2 -3.12 19.64 3.57
CA ARG A 2 -3.95 19.89 2.38
C ARG A 2 -4.87 18.68 2.16
N ILE A 3 -6.15 18.95 1.99
CA ILE A 3 -7.20 17.95 1.80
C ILE A 3 -6.80 17.03 0.64
N CYS A 4 -6.61 15.76 0.99
CA CYS A 4 -6.35 14.65 0.07
C CYS A 4 -7.37 14.65 -1.08
N SER A 5 -6.90 14.85 -2.31
CA SER A 5 -7.76 14.91 -3.48
C SER A 5 -8.08 13.49 -3.96
N LYS A 6 -9.29 13.27 -4.52
CA LYS A 6 -9.63 12.04 -5.27
C LYS A 6 -8.56 11.71 -6.32
N LEU A 7 -7.89 12.75 -6.83
CA LEU A 7 -6.79 12.67 -7.78
C LEU A 7 -5.61 11.83 -7.28
N ASP A 8 -5.27 11.83 -6.00
CA ASP A 8 -4.14 11.04 -5.49
C ASP A 8 -4.43 9.54 -5.53
N LEU A 9 -5.67 9.17 -5.16
CA LEU A 9 -6.14 7.78 -5.18
C LEU A 9 -6.30 7.28 -6.61
N LEU A 10 -6.82 8.13 -7.50
CA LEU A 10 -6.88 7.85 -8.93
C LEU A 10 -5.48 7.72 -9.54
N ALA A 11 -4.55 8.60 -9.19
CA ALA A 11 -3.16 8.52 -9.65
C ALA A 11 -2.50 7.23 -9.18
N ALA A 12 -2.72 6.80 -7.93
CA ALA A 12 -2.24 5.52 -7.43
C ALA A 12 -2.83 4.32 -8.20
N CYS A 13 -4.14 4.35 -8.49
CA CYS A 13 -4.78 3.29 -9.29
C CYS A 13 -4.29 3.27 -10.74
N LEU A 14 -4.13 4.43 -11.36
CA LEU A 14 -3.59 4.56 -12.72
C LEU A 14 -2.14 4.08 -12.77
N TRP A 15 -1.33 4.41 -11.76
CA TRP A 15 0.04 3.92 -11.64
C TRP A 15 0.09 2.40 -11.50
N ALA A 16 -0.83 1.81 -10.73
CA ALA A 16 -0.93 0.36 -10.59
C ALA A 16 -1.31 -0.29 -11.92
N GLY A 17 -2.27 0.29 -12.63
CA GLY A 17 -2.67 -0.17 -13.97
C GLY A 17 -1.51 -0.07 -14.97
N ALA A 18 -0.75 1.02 -14.94
CA ALA A 18 0.44 1.19 -15.78
C ALA A 18 1.51 0.12 -15.48
N ALA A 19 1.72 -0.23 -14.21
CA ALA A 19 2.64 -1.30 -13.83
C ALA A 19 2.18 -2.67 -14.35
N VAL A 20 0.87 -2.98 -14.28
CA VAL A 20 0.31 -4.20 -14.87
C VAL A 20 0.50 -4.21 -16.39
N ALA A 21 0.18 -3.12 -17.07
CA ALA A 21 0.34 -3.00 -18.51
C ALA A 21 1.81 -3.16 -18.93
N ALA A 22 2.74 -2.55 -18.19
CA ALA A 22 4.17 -2.72 -18.42
C ALA A 22 4.62 -4.18 -18.29
N VAL A 23 4.12 -4.90 -17.29
CA VAL A 23 4.45 -6.32 -17.13
C VAL A 23 3.82 -7.19 -18.21
N ALA A 24 2.59 -6.88 -18.63
CA ALA A 24 1.85 -7.66 -19.62
C ALA A 24 2.34 -7.43 -21.07
N VAL A 25 2.79 -6.22 -21.40
CA VAL A 25 3.04 -5.80 -22.79
C VAL A 25 4.53 -5.54 -23.08
N SER A 26 5.35 -5.25 -22.08
CA SER A 26 6.75 -4.89 -22.28
C SER A 26 7.68 -5.88 -21.61
N ASP A 27 8.68 -6.38 -22.34
CA ASP A 27 9.79 -7.18 -21.77
C ASP A 27 10.94 -6.33 -21.21
N SER A 28 10.82 -5.00 -21.25
CA SER A 28 11.83 -4.10 -20.72
C SER A 28 11.88 -4.17 -19.19
N LEU A 29 12.96 -4.77 -18.68
CA LEU A 29 13.24 -4.85 -17.24
C LEU A 29 13.24 -3.46 -16.59
N LEU A 30 13.76 -2.44 -17.28
CA LEU A 30 13.82 -1.06 -16.81
C LEU A 30 12.43 -0.46 -16.57
N ILE A 31 11.48 -0.70 -17.48
CA ILE A 31 10.12 -0.17 -17.36
C ILE A 31 9.38 -0.89 -16.22
N ARG A 32 9.52 -2.21 -16.14
CA ARG A 32 8.92 -3.03 -15.07
C ARG A 32 9.45 -2.64 -13.69
N THR A 33 10.75 -2.38 -13.54
CA THR A 33 11.33 -1.98 -12.25
C THR A 33 10.99 -0.53 -11.89
N ALA A 34 11.03 0.40 -12.86
CA ALA A 34 10.68 1.80 -12.62
C ALA A 34 9.22 1.97 -12.16
N LEU A 35 8.28 1.20 -12.70
CA LEU A 35 6.88 1.22 -12.31
C LEU A 35 6.59 0.34 -11.07
N GLY A 36 7.25 -0.81 -10.98
CA GLY A 36 7.04 -1.80 -9.92
C GLY A 36 7.65 -1.41 -8.59
N ALA A 37 8.86 -0.84 -8.56
CA ALA A 37 9.52 -0.48 -7.30
C ALA A 37 8.69 0.51 -6.46
N PRO A 38 8.14 1.61 -7.01
CA PRO A 38 7.24 2.48 -6.25
C PRO A 38 6.01 1.75 -5.70
N MET A 39 5.46 0.77 -6.44
CA MET A 39 4.30 -0.03 -6.00
C MET A 39 4.61 -0.90 -4.80
N VAL A 40 5.76 -1.59 -4.85
CA VAL A 40 6.20 -2.51 -3.80
C VAL A 40 6.62 -1.77 -2.53
N PHE A 41 7.22 -0.57 -2.67
CA PHE A 41 7.81 0.12 -1.52
C PHE A 41 6.90 1.17 -0.88
N LEU A 42 5.96 1.77 -1.62
CA LEU A 42 5.31 2.98 -1.11
C LEU A 42 3.85 3.18 -1.53
N VAL A 43 3.49 2.96 -2.79
CA VAL A 43 2.16 3.34 -3.30
C VAL A 43 1.07 2.44 -2.72
N SER A 44 1.32 1.13 -2.63
CA SER A 44 0.37 0.18 -2.03
C SER A 44 0.15 0.47 -0.55
N GLY A 45 1.21 0.67 0.23
CA GLY A 45 1.09 1.01 1.64
C GLY A 45 0.48 2.39 1.89
N HIS A 46 0.76 3.39 1.03
CA HIS A 46 0.12 4.70 1.13
C HIS A 46 -1.40 4.61 0.99
N THR A 47 -1.89 3.83 0.02
CA THR A 47 -3.34 3.66 -0.19
C THR A 47 -3.97 2.86 0.94
N VAL A 48 -3.29 1.82 1.44
CA VAL A 48 -3.72 1.05 2.62
C VAL A 48 -3.82 1.94 3.86
N LEU A 49 -2.84 2.81 4.14
CA LEU A 49 -2.92 3.73 5.27
C LEU A 49 -4.12 4.67 5.18
N ARG A 50 -4.44 5.15 3.96
CA ARG A 50 -5.64 5.97 3.74
C ARG A 50 -6.92 5.18 3.97
N ALA A 51 -6.98 3.93 3.51
CA ALA A 51 -8.12 3.04 3.72
C ALA A 51 -8.39 2.79 5.22
N ILE A 52 -7.32 2.59 6.00
CA ILE A 52 -7.39 2.35 7.45
C ILE A 52 -7.71 3.65 8.22
N GLY A 53 -7.48 4.82 7.61
CA GLY A 53 -7.76 6.13 8.21
C GLY A 53 -6.72 6.54 9.27
N VAL A 54 -5.50 6.01 9.18
CA VAL A 54 -4.43 6.33 10.13
C VAL A 54 -4.01 7.80 9.95
N ARG A 55 -4.18 8.61 11.00
CA ARG A 55 -3.66 9.98 11.04
C ARG A 55 -2.25 9.97 11.61
N THR A 56 -1.27 10.27 10.77
CA THR A 56 0.14 10.38 11.18
C THR A 56 0.47 11.82 11.57
N GLY A 57 1.28 12.00 12.62
CA GLY A 57 1.68 13.32 13.10
C GLY A 57 2.76 14.00 12.25
N SER A 58 3.52 13.23 11.45
CA SER A 58 4.59 13.75 10.59
C SER A 58 4.70 13.00 9.25
N ALA A 59 5.34 13.63 8.26
CA ALA A 59 5.59 13.04 6.94
C ALA A 59 6.51 11.80 7.01
N LEU A 60 7.53 11.84 7.88
CA LEU A 60 8.43 10.70 8.10
C LEU A 60 7.68 9.51 8.72
N GLN A 61 6.78 9.77 9.68
CA GLN A 61 5.96 8.73 10.29
C GLN A 61 5.02 8.09 9.25
N HIS A 62 4.42 8.90 8.36
CA HIS A 62 3.63 8.40 7.24
C HIS A 62 4.45 7.53 6.29
N PHE A 63 5.68 7.95 5.98
CA PHE A 63 6.57 7.21 5.11
C PHE A 63 6.92 5.84 5.71
N VAL A 64 7.35 5.79 6.97
CA VAL A 64 7.69 4.54 7.65
C VAL A 64 6.49 3.59 7.70
N TYR A 65 5.30 4.10 8.02
CA TYR A 65 4.10 3.25 8.01
C TYR A 65 3.73 2.79 6.60
N ALA A 66 3.84 3.64 5.59
CA ALA A 66 3.57 3.26 4.20
C ALA A 66 4.54 2.18 3.71
N VAL A 67 5.83 2.28 4.04
CA VAL A 67 6.80 1.22 3.74
C VAL A 67 6.43 -0.08 4.45
N GLY A 68 6.11 -0.01 5.75
CA GLY A 68 5.69 -1.18 6.54
C GLY A 68 4.42 -1.85 5.98
N ALA A 69 3.41 -1.06 5.63
CA ALA A 69 2.17 -1.56 5.03
C ALA A 69 2.41 -2.17 3.64
N SER A 70 3.31 -1.60 2.84
CA SER A 70 3.68 -2.17 1.54
C SER A 70 4.42 -3.49 1.68
N LEU A 71 5.32 -3.61 2.67
CA LEU A 71 6.01 -4.86 2.98
C LEU A 71 5.03 -5.94 3.46
N ALA A 72 4.08 -5.59 4.34
CA ALA A 72 3.04 -6.49 4.79
C ALA A 72 2.17 -6.98 3.62
N ALA A 73 1.78 -6.07 2.72
CA ALA A 73 1.05 -6.42 1.49
C ALA A 73 1.88 -7.33 0.57
N GLY A 74 3.20 -7.10 0.49
CA GLY A 74 4.12 -7.96 -0.25
C GLY A 74 4.20 -9.38 0.35
N ILE A 75 4.38 -9.50 1.66
CA ILE A 75 4.42 -10.81 2.35
C ILE A 75 3.10 -11.56 2.16
N ALA A 76 1.96 -10.89 2.38
CA ALA A 76 0.64 -11.48 2.15
C ALA A 76 0.45 -11.92 0.70
N GLY A 77 0.94 -11.12 -0.26
CA GLY A 77 0.94 -11.46 -1.68
C GLY A 77 1.78 -12.70 -1.98
N GLY A 78 2.95 -12.83 -1.36
CA GLY A 78 3.80 -14.01 -1.51
C GLY A 78 3.07 -15.29 -1.13
N PHE A 79 2.39 -15.30 0.03
CA PHE A 79 1.59 -16.44 0.45
C PHE A 79 0.38 -16.70 -0.46
N ALA A 80 -0.37 -15.64 -0.80
CA ALA A 80 -1.57 -15.75 -1.63
C ALA A 80 -1.24 -16.27 -3.04
N LEU A 81 -0.20 -15.73 -3.67
CA LEU A 81 0.25 -16.14 -5.00
C LEU A 81 0.87 -17.53 -4.99
N ASN A 82 1.59 -17.90 -3.92
CA ASN A 82 2.10 -19.26 -3.75
C ASN A 82 0.96 -20.27 -3.66
N ALA A 83 -0.07 -19.98 -2.85
CA ALA A 83 -1.25 -20.85 -2.74
C ALA A 83 -2.04 -20.95 -4.06
N ALA A 84 -2.09 -19.87 -4.83
CA ALA A 84 -2.74 -19.83 -6.15
C ALA A 84 -1.88 -20.40 -7.29
N GLY A 85 -0.63 -20.81 -7.03
CA GLY A 85 0.31 -21.25 -8.07
C GLY A 85 0.70 -20.15 -9.07
N SER A 86 0.52 -18.88 -8.72
CA SER A 86 0.68 -17.72 -9.61
C SER A 86 1.84 -16.81 -9.19
N LEU A 87 2.97 -17.40 -8.77
CA LEU A 87 4.22 -16.70 -8.47
C LEU A 87 4.92 -16.20 -9.75
N THR A 88 4.19 -15.49 -10.59
CA THR A 88 4.67 -14.89 -11.83
C THR A 88 4.78 -13.37 -11.66
N PRO A 89 5.58 -12.68 -12.49
CA PRO A 89 5.61 -11.21 -12.49
C PRO A 89 4.23 -10.60 -12.68
N LEU A 90 3.39 -11.22 -13.53
CA LEU A 90 2.02 -10.79 -13.77
C LEU A 90 1.13 -10.99 -12.53
N GLY A 91 1.27 -12.13 -11.84
CA GLY A 91 0.56 -12.40 -10.60
C GLY A 91 0.86 -11.35 -9.52
N TRP A 92 2.13 -10.97 -9.37
CA TRP A 92 2.54 -9.88 -8.48
C TRP A 92 1.96 -8.53 -8.87
N ALA A 93 2.00 -8.18 -10.16
CA ALA A 93 1.42 -6.92 -10.64
C ALA A 93 -0.08 -6.85 -10.37
N LEU A 94 -0.82 -7.94 -10.63
CA LEU A 94 -2.24 -8.05 -10.34
C LEU A 94 -2.55 -7.98 -8.84
N TRP A 95 -1.71 -8.61 -8.00
CA TRP A 95 -1.86 -8.53 -6.55
C TRP A 95 -1.74 -7.08 -6.04
N PHE A 96 -0.67 -6.38 -6.40
CA PHE A 96 -0.48 -4.98 -5.97
C PHE A 96 -1.54 -4.06 -6.54
N TRP A 97 -2.03 -4.31 -7.75
CA TRP A 97 -3.18 -3.61 -8.31
C TRP A 97 -4.45 -3.85 -7.50
N ALA A 98 -4.77 -5.11 -7.17
CA ALA A 98 -5.95 -5.46 -6.40
C ALA A 98 -5.93 -4.83 -5.00
N VAL A 99 -4.80 -4.89 -4.30
CA VAL A 99 -4.63 -4.25 -2.98
C VAL A 99 -4.82 -2.74 -3.07
N THR A 100 -4.21 -2.10 -4.07
CA THR A 100 -4.30 -0.64 -4.26
C THR A 100 -5.73 -0.21 -4.62
N ALA A 101 -6.40 -0.93 -5.51
CA ALA A 101 -7.78 -0.65 -5.92
C ALA A 101 -8.77 -0.86 -4.77
N ALA A 102 -8.65 -1.97 -4.04
CA ALA A 102 -9.49 -2.24 -2.88
C ALA A 102 -9.30 -1.19 -1.78
N ALA A 103 -8.05 -0.85 -1.46
CA ALA A 103 -7.73 0.20 -0.51
C ALA A 103 -8.27 1.56 -0.97
N ALA A 104 -8.18 1.87 -2.27
CA ALA A 104 -8.69 3.12 -2.81
C ALA A 104 -10.23 3.21 -2.73
N LEU A 105 -10.93 2.12 -3.00
CA LEU A 105 -12.39 2.03 -2.85
C LEU A 105 -12.81 2.20 -1.39
N VAL A 106 -12.14 1.53 -0.45
CA VAL A 106 -12.41 1.68 0.99
C VAL A 106 -12.15 3.11 1.45
N ALA A 107 -11.05 3.72 0.99
CA ALA A 107 -10.73 5.11 1.29
C ALA A 107 -11.77 6.09 0.72
N ALA A 108 -12.29 5.83 -0.48
CA ALA A 108 -13.36 6.61 -1.08
C ALA A 108 -14.68 6.47 -0.28
N GLY A 109 -15.08 5.24 0.04
CA GLY A 109 -16.29 4.98 0.82
C GLY A 109 -16.28 5.62 2.21
N ARG A 110 -15.15 5.54 2.93
CA ARG A 110 -14.98 6.23 4.23
C ARG A 110 -15.05 7.75 4.14
N ARG A 111 -14.72 8.33 3.00
CA ARG A 111 -14.87 9.77 2.79
C ARG A 111 -16.34 10.16 2.61
N ASP A 112 -17.11 9.31 1.93
CA ASP A 112 -18.54 9.52 1.70
C ASP A 112 -19.39 9.20 2.96
N THR A 113 -18.84 8.41 3.91
CA THR A 113 -19.43 8.14 5.23
C THR A 113 -18.44 8.45 6.36
N PRO A 114 -18.33 9.71 6.80
CA PRO A 114 -17.33 10.15 7.77
C PRO A 114 -17.53 9.62 9.20
N ASP A 115 -18.69 9.04 9.51
CA ASP A 115 -19.04 8.52 10.84
C ASP A 115 -18.47 7.11 11.13
N LEU A 116 -17.78 6.50 10.16
CA LEU A 116 -17.13 5.21 10.37
C LEU A 116 -15.94 5.38 11.33
N PRO A 117 -15.89 4.64 12.45
CA PRO A 117 -14.77 4.70 13.37
C PRO A 117 -13.48 4.37 12.62
N ALA A 118 -12.45 5.21 12.77
CA ALA A 118 -11.12 4.86 12.32
C ALA A 118 -10.77 3.49 12.90
N TRP A 119 -10.20 2.60 12.08
CA TRP A 119 -9.78 1.30 12.59
C TRP A 119 -8.85 1.57 13.78
N PRO A 120 -9.04 0.92 14.94
CA PRO A 120 -8.27 1.24 16.13
C PRO A 120 -6.80 1.22 15.74
N ALA A 121 -6.18 2.40 15.75
CA ALA A 121 -4.78 2.53 15.43
C ALA A 121 -4.05 1.54 16.36
N PRO A 122 -3.13 0.71 15.86
CA PRO A 122 -2.34 -0.15 16.74
C PRO A 122 -1.77 0.78 17.81
N ALA A 123 -2.25 0.58 19.05
CA ALA A 123 -1.98 1.46 20.17
C ALA A 123 -0.50 1.78 20.13
N ARG A 124 -0.12 3.08 20.05
CA ARG A 124 1.26 3.57 19.97
C ARG A 124 2.15 2.60 20.76
N VAL A 125 2.75 1.63 20.07
CA VAL A 125 3.60 0.65 20.75
C VAL A 125 4.82 1.48 21.03
N ARG A 126 4.80 1.98 22.26
CA ARG A 126 5.71 2.98 22.78
C ARG A 126 7.08 2.40 22.51
N LEU A 127 7.86 3.07 21.66
CA LEU A 127 9.23 2.74 21.26
C LEU A 127 10.16 2.43 22.46
N TRP A 128 9.68 2.67 23.68
CA TRP A 128 10.24 2.30 24.98
C TRP A 128 10.33 0.81 25.30
N GLN A 129 9.63 -0.09 24.61
CA GLN A 129 9.75 -1.54 24.89
C GLN A 129 11.07 -2.16 24.41
N GLY A 130 11.85 -1.45 23.57
CA GLY A 130 13.19 -1.89 23.16
C GLY A 130 14.29 -1.68 24.21
N ALA A 131 14.06 -0.80 25.20
CA ALA A 131 15.06 -0.51 26.23
C ALA A 131 14.99 -1.46 27.44
N ALA A 132 13.87 -2.18 27.62
CA ALA A 132 13.68 -3.08 28.78
C ALA A 132 14.18 -4.51 28.55
N PHE A 133 14.61 -4.86 27.33
CA PHE A 133 15.20 -6.17 27.01
C PHE A 133 16.74 -6.16 26.99
N MET A 134 17.37 -5.05 27.39
CA MET A 134 18.83 -4.87 27.32
C MET A 134 19.51 -4.60 28.67
N LEU A 135 18.84 -4.89 29.79
CA LEU A 135 19.42 -4.86 31.14
C LEU A 135 19.03 -6.11 31.93
#